data_AF-A0A2G9S2W8-F1
#
_entry.id   AF-A0A2G9S2W8-F1
#
_cell.length_a   1.000
_cell.length_b   1.000
_cell.length_c   1.000
_cell.angle_alpha   90.00
_cell.angle_beta   90.00
_cell.angle_gamma   90.00
#
_symmetry.space_group_name_H-M   'P 1'
#
loop_
_entity.id
_entity.type
_entity.pdbx_description
1 polymer ?
#
loop_
_entity_poly.entity_id
_entity_poly.type
_entity_poly.pdbx_seq_one_letter_code
_entity_poly.pdbx_strand_id
1 'polypeptide(L)'
;MDGVVLCHLVNQIRPRSVGSIHVPSPAVPRLSMAKCRRNVENFLEACRKLGVPEEKLCLPHHILEEKGLMKVSITVQALLDVTTTKQALIL
;
A
#
# COMPACT_ATOMS: atom_id res chain seq x y z
N MET A 1 -3.14 -6.36 -10.15
CA MET A 1 -2.11 -6.72 -9.13
C MET A 1 -2.75 -7.08 -7.78
N ASP A 2 -2.03 -7.80 -6.92
CA ASP A 2 -2.54 -8.38 -5.66
C ASP A 2 -2.26 -7.57 -4.38
N GLY A 3 -1.57 -6.42 -4.51
CA GLY A 3 -1.29 -5.49 -3.41
C GLY A 3 -0.20 -5.94 -2.43
N VAL A 4 0.42 -7.11 -2.62
CA VAL A 4 1.41 -7.68 -1.68
C VAL A 4 2.62 -6.76 -1.52
N VAL A 5 3.22 -6.37 -2.64
CA VAL A 5 4.43 -5.52 -2.65
C VAL A 5 4.17 -4.16 -2.02
N LEU A 6 3.00 -3.57 -2.29
CA LEU A 6 2.61 -2.28 -1.70
C LEU A 6 2.44 -2.37 -0.17
N CYS A 7 1.86 -3.47 0.33
CA CYS A 7 1.77 -3.70 1.77
C CYS A 7 3.15 -3.86 2.41
N HIS A 8 4.06 -4.61 1.77
CA HIS A 8 5.42 -4.77 2.26
C HIS A 8 6.20 -3.45 2.27
N LEU A 9 6.05 -2.63 1.23
CA LEU A 9 6.66 -1.30 1.15
C LEU A 9 6.24 -0.44 2.35
N VAL A 10 4.95 -0.39 2.66
CA VAL A 10 4.44 0.37 3.82
C VAL A 10 5.07 -0.13 5.13
N ASN A 11 5.23 -1.45 5.29
CA ASN A 11 5.88 -2.03 6.46
C ASN A 11 7.39 -1.80 6.54
N GLN A 12 8.07 -1.63 5.40
CA GLN A 12 9.48 -1.22 5.37
C GLN A 12 9.64 0.24 5.83
N ILE A 13 8.72 1.11 5.43
CA ILE A 13 8.71 2.53 5.81
C ILE A 13 8.37 2.71 7.30
N ARG A 14 7.34 2.02 7.78
CA ARG A 14 7.00 1.98 9.21
C ARG A 14 6.58 0.55 9.59
N PRO A 15 7.38 -0.14 10.42
CA PRO A 15 7.09 -1.51 10.83
C PRO A 15 5.68 -1.69 11.40
N ARG A 16 5.02 -2.78 10.99
CA ARG A 16 3.70 -3.22 11.46
C ARG A 16 2.53 -2.29 11.10
N SER A 17 2.71 -1.36 10.16
CA SER A 17 1.63 -0.52 9.62
C SER A 17 0.53 -1.32 8.93
N VAL A 18 0.89 -2.43 8.28
CA VAL A 18 -0.03 -3.45 7.75
C VAL A 18 0.15 -4.72 8.56
N GLY A 19 -0.88 -5.08 9.35
CA GLY A 19 -0.79 -6.18 10.33
C GLY A 19 -0.77 -7.59 9.73
N SER A 20 -1.46 -7.81 8.61
CA SER A 20 -1.46 -9.10 7.91
C SER A 20 -1.48 -8.87 6.40
N ILE A 21 -0.66 -9.66 5.68
CA ILE A 21 -0.51 -9.60 4.23
C ILE A 21 -0.78 -11.00 3.71
N HIS A 22 -1.77 -11.15 2.85
CA HIS A 22 -2.00 -12.40 2.14
C HIS A 22 -0.93 -12.55 1.07
N VAL A 23 -0.09 -13.57 1.13
CA VAL A 23 0.94 -13.86 0.13
C VAL A 23 0.65 -15.20 -0.56
N PRO A 24 0.97 -15.35 -1.86
CA PRO A 24 0.93 -16.65 -2.53
C PRO A 24 1.81 -17.69 -1.82
N SER A 25 1.47 -18.96 -1.96
CA SER A 25 2.28 -20.08 -1.45
C SER A 25 2.61 -21.06 -2.59
N PRO A 26 3.57 -21.98 -2.43
CA PRO A 26 3.92 -22.94 -3.48
C PRO A 26 2.72 -23.76 -3.98
N ALA A 27 1.79 -24.11 -3.09
CA ALA A 27 0.56 -24.84 -3.44
C ALA A 27 -0.58 -23.94 -3.94
N VAL A 28 -0.51 -22.63 -3.70
CA VAL A 28 -1.53 -21.64 -4.09
C VAL A 28 -0.81 -20.46 -4.76
N PRO A 29 -0.47 -20.58 -6.06
CA PRO A 29 0.41 -19.63 -6.75
C PRO A 29 -0.23 -18.27 -7.00
N ARG A 30 -1.56 -18.17 -6.83
CA ARG A 30 -2.32 -16.92 -7.00
C ARG A 30 -3.32 -16.75 -5.88
N LEU A 31 -3.43 -15.53 -5.40
CA LEU A 31 -4.45 -15.16 -4.44
C LEU A 31 -5.82 -15.09 -5.11
N SER A 32 -6.87 -15.39 -4.34
CA SER A 32 -8.23 -15.09 -4.75
C SER A 32 -8.43 -13.57 -4.81
N MET A 33 -9.38 -13.10 -5.64
CA MET A 33 -9.69 -11.67 -5.74
C MET A 33 -10.10 -11.04 -4.40
N ALA A 34 -10.70 -11.82 -3.49
CA ALA A 34 -11.02 -11.38 -2.14
C ALA A 34 -9.74 -11.07 -1.33
N LYS A 35 -8.72 -11.94 -1.41
CA LYS A 35 -7.43 -11.73 -0.74
C LYS A 35 -6.66 -10.55 -1.36
N CYS A 36 -6.67 -10.42 -2.69
CA CYS A 36 -6.09 -9.25 -3.37
C CYS A 36 -6.75 -7.95 -2.91
N ARG A 37 -8.09 -7.89 -2.88
CA ARG A 37 -8.83 -6.72 -2.38
C ARG A 37 -8.44 -6.39 -0.95
N ARG A 38 -8.36 -7.39 -0.08
CA ARG A 38 -8.01 -7.17 1.33
C ARG A 38 -6.60 -6.56 1.50
N ASN A 39 -5.63 -7.04 0.74
CA ASN A 39 -4.29 -6.43 0.73
C ASN A 39 -4.34 -4.96 0.25
N VAL A 40 -5.06 -4.69 -0.84
CA VAL A 40 -5.18 -3.32 -1.38
C VAL A 40 -5.86 -2.38 -0.38
N GLU A 41 -6.94 -2.81 0.28
CA GLU A 41 -7.59 -2.04 1.35
C GLU A 41 -6.64 -1.75 2.51
N ASN A 42 -5.90 -2.77 2.98
CA ASN A 42 -4.94 -2.62 4.06
C ASN A 42 -3.82 -1.62 3.71
N PHE A 43 -3.31 -1.67 2.47
CA PHE A 43 -2.34 -0.69 1.97
C PHE A 43 -2.89 0.74 2.05
N LEU A 44 -4.09 0.99 1.50
CA LEU A 44 -4.70 2.31 1.49
C LEU A 44 -5.01 2.83 2.89
N GLU A 45 -5.51 1.96 3.77
CA GLU A 45 -5.76 2.30 5.17
C GLU A 45 -4.46 2.67 5.91
N ALA A 46 -3.38 1.93 5.67
CA ALA A 46 -2.09 2.22 6.27
C ALA A 46 -1.49 3.54 5.75
N CYS A 47 -1.59 3.82 4.45
CA CYS A 47 -1.20 5.12 3.88
C CYS A 47 -1.96 6.28 4.52
N ARG A 48 -3.28 6.15 4.68
CA ARG A 48 -4.13 7.14 5.37
C ARG A 48 -3.66 7.37 6.82
N LYS A 49 -3.45 6.29 7.59
CA LYS A 49 -2.94 6.37 8.97
C LYS A 49 -1.56 7.00 9.08
N LEU A 50 -0.74 6.85 8.05
CA LEU A 50 0.59 7.46 7.96
C LEU A 50 0.55 8.94 7.57
N GLY A 51 -0.61 9.45 7.16
CA GLY A 51 -0.85 10.87 6.86
C GLY A 51 -0.82 11.22 5.39
N VAL A 52 -0.92 10.23 4.49
CA VAL A 52 -1.09 10.51 3.05
C VAL A 52 -2.44 11.22 2.84
N PRO A 53 -2.47 12.40 2.18
CA PRO A 53 -3.71 13.11 1.89
C PRO A 53 -4.66 12.30 1.00
N GLU A 54 -5.97 12.38 1.24
CA GLU A 54 -7.01 11.62 0.50
C GLU A 54 -6.94 11.88 -1.01
N GLU A 55 -6.71 13.12 -1.41
CA GLU A 55 -6.62 13.51 -2.81
C GLU A 55 -5.40 12.91 -3.54
N LYS A 56 -4.40 12.44 -2.78
CA LYS A 56 -3.23 11.74 -3.30
C LYS A 56 -3.38 10.21 -3.22
N LEU A 57 -4.41 9.68 -2.56
CA LEU A 57 -4.67 8.25 -2.51
C LEU A 57 -5.25 7.74 -3.83
N CYS A 58 -4.72 6.62 -4.30
CA CYS A 58 -5.31 5.87 -5.39
C CYS A 58 -6.52 5.05 -4.89
N LEU A 59 -7.43 4.71 -5.79
CA LEU A 59 -8.57 3.85 -5.52
C LEU A 59 -8.21 2.37 -5.70
N PRO A 60 -8.95 1.42 -5.10
CA PRO A 60 -8.63 0.00 -5.22
C PRO A 60 -8.53 -0.51 -6.66
N HIS A 61 -9.41 -0.05 -7.56
CA HIS A 61 -9.39 -0.46 -8.97
C HIS A 61 -8.13 0.00 -9.72
N HIS A 62 -7.48 1.09 -9.30
CA HIS A 62 -6.20 1.52 -9.90
C HIS A 62 -5.11 0.45 -9.76
N ILE A 63 -5.14 -0.34 -8.68
CA ILE A 63 -4.18 -1.41 -8.39
C ILE A 63 -4.68 -2.76 -8.92
N LEU A 64 -5.96 -3.07 -8.68
CA LEU A 64 -6.52 -4.38 -9.02
C LEU A 64 -6.62 -4.59 -10.54
N GLU A 65 -7.00 -3.56 -11.29
CA GLU A 65 -7.18 -3.63 -12.75
C GLU A 65 -5.92 -3.21 -13.55
N GLU A 66 -4.85 -2.81 -12.88
CA GLU A 66 -3.55 -2.45 -13.49
C GLU A 66 -3.61 -1.26 -14.45
N LYS A 67 -4.68 -0.46 -14.37
CA LYS A 67 -4.91 0.71 -15.23
C LYS A 67 -4.56 2.05 -14.57
N GLY A 68 -4.17 2.03 -13.29
CA GLY A 68 -3.97 3.25 -12.50
C GLY A 68 -2.54 3.53 -12.07
N LEU A 69 -1.53 3.08 -12.82
CA LEU A 69 -0.12 3.18 -12.43
C LEU A 69 0.29 4.60 -12.01
N MET A 70 -0.13 5.63 -12.76
CA MET A 70 0.16 7.03 -12.41
C MET A 70 -0.43 7.41 -11.05
N LYS A 71 -1.65 6.99 -10.75
CA LYS A 71 -2.30 7.25 -9.45
C LYS A 71 -1.61 6.49 -8.32
N VAL A 72 -1.21 5.24 -8.55
CA VAL A 72 -0.45 4.45 -7.58
C VAL A 72 0.90 5.11 -7.27
N SER A 73 1.60 5.58 -8.30
CA SER A 73 2.88 6.30 -8.15
C SER A 73 2.73 7.56 -7.29
N ILE A 74 1.68 8.37 -7.52
CA ILE A 74 1.38 9.55 -6.71
C ILE A 74 1.17 9.18 -5.24
N THR A 75 0.43 8.10 -4.95
CA THR A 75 0.23 7.62 -3.58
C THR A 75 1.52 7.19 -2.92
N VAL A 76 2.37 6.44 -3.64
CA VAL A 76 3.67 5.98 -3.13
C VAL A 76 4.60 7.17 -2.87
N GLN A 77 4.65 8.15 -3.78
CA GLN A 77 5.45 9.35 -3.58
C GLN A 77 4.98 10.13 -2.34
N ALA A 78 3.67 10.34 -2.22
CA ALA A 78 3.10 11.03 -1.07
C ALA A 78 3.41 10.32 0.26
N LEU A 79 3.40 8.98 0.26
CA LEU A 79 3.80 8.16 1.40
C LEU A 79 5.27 8.38 1.81
N LEU A 80 6.18 8.47 0.84
CA LEU A 80 7.60 8.74 1.09
C LEU A 80 7.83 10.17 1.61
N ASP A 81 7.08 11.14 1.07
CA ASP A 81 7.20 12.55 1.49
C ASP A 81 6.77 12.75 2.96
N VAL A 82 5.64 12.15 3.36
CA VAL A 82 5.14 12.28 4.75
C VAL A 82 6.04 11.58 5.76
N THR A 83 6.79 10.56 5.34
CA THR A 83 7.69 9.82 6.22
C THR A 83 9.07 10.46 6.34
N THR A 84 9.59 11.02 5.25
CA THR A 84 10.80 11.86 5.26
C THR A 84 10.62 13.08 6.16
N THR A 85 9.47 13.76 6.06
CA THR A 85 9.14 14.90 6.91
C THR A 85 9.08 14.52 8.39
N LYS A 86 8.47 13.37 8.71
CA LYS A 86 8.39 12.88 10.11
C LYS A 86 9.76 12.51 10.67
N GLN A 87 10.66 11.92 9.87
CA GLN A 87 12.02 11.63 10.33
C GLN A 87 12.82 12.92 10.57
N ALA A 88 12.70 13.92 9.70
CA ALA A 88 13.37 15.22 9.86
C ALA A 88 12.89 16.00 11.09
N LEU A 89 11.66 15.77 11.56
CA LEU A 89 11.12 16.39 12.79
C LEU A 89 11.56 15.69 14.09
N ILE A 90 12.20 14.52 14.00
CA ILE A 90 12.65 13.71 15.15
C ILE A 90 14.17 13.79 15.35
N LEU A 91 14.90 14.44 14.43
CA LEU A 91 16.33 14.75 14.53
C LEU A 91 16.52 16.22 14.92
#